data_AF-A0A5A7RT18-F1
#
_entry.id   AF-A0A5A7RT18-F1
#
_cell.length_a   1.000
_cell.length_b   1.000
_cell.length_c   1.000
_cell.angle_alpha   90.00
_cell.angle_beta   90.00
_cell.angle_gamma   90.00
#
_symmetry.space_group_name_H-M   'P 1'
#
loop_
_entity.id
_entity.type
_entity.pdbx_description
1 polymer ?
#
loop_
_entity_poly.entity_id
_entity_poly.type
_entity_poly.pdbx_seq_one_letter_code
_entity_poly.pdbx_strand_id
1 'polypeptide(L)'
;MTRKNLEEILAVSFCFILPTILIAIGLIFFPYPVPQNIENIMLVFAFSGLILLGFGFFYNDKKKISSETKILGWSLFAIYWSTKPSTLYFYEGGDVFNAALCIVGIYVLFYFAYHEWLSIKRNEISVCLNWLAGIAFITGIIYMSIDNIFISAKNWLIETVA
;
A
#
# COMPACT_ATOMS: atom_id res chain seq x y z
N MET A 1 -1.91 10.27 30.96
CA MET A 1 -1.38 10.64 29.63
C MET A 1 -2.28 11.73 29.06
N THR A 2 -1.73 12.88 28.65
CA THR A 2 -2.51 13.98 28.06
C THR A 2 -2.89 13.66 26.61
N ARG A 3 -3.99 14.24 26.10
CA ARG A 3 -4.44 14.05 24.70
C ARG A 3 -3.33 14.36 23.68
N LYS A 4 -2.54 15.39 23.94
CA LYS A 4 -1.38 15.79 23.12
C LYS A 4 -0.32 14.69 23.04
N ASN A 5 0.05 14.09 24.18
CA ASN A 5 1.03 13.01 24.20
C ASN A 5 0.54 11.76 23.44
N LEU A 6 -0.76 11.48 23.44
CA LEU A 6 -1.33 10.35 22.69
C LEU A 6 -1.25 10.60 21.17
N GLU A 7 -1.56 11.81 20.71
CA GLU A 7 -1.47 12.19 19.30
C GLU A 7 -0.02 12.12 18.79
N GLU A 8 0.94 12.59 19.60
CA GLU A 8 2.38 12.49 19.29
C GLU A 8 2.86 11.03 19.21
N ILE A 9 2.45 10.17 20.14
CA ILE A 9 2.80 8.74 20.12
C ILE A 9 2.22 8.05 18.88
N LEU A 10 0.96 8.36 18.53
CA LEU A 10 0.32 7.77 17.35
C LEU A 10 0.97 8.25 16.06
N ALA A 11 1.35 9.52 15.97
CA ALA A 11 2.11 10.05 14.84
C ALA A 11 3.45 9.32 14.68
N VAL A 12 4.21 9.18 15.77
CA VAL A 12 5.50 8.46 15.74
C VAL A 12 5.31 6.99 15.36
N SER A 13 4.28 6.34 15.90
CA SER A 13 4.02 4.92 15.65
C SER A 13 3.61 4.66 14.21
N PHE A 14 2.65 5.43 13.67
CA PHE A 14 2.21 5.28 12.29
C PHE A 14 3.26 5.73 11.30
N CYS A 15 3.89 6.89 11.51
CA CYS A 15 4.77 7.48 10.50
C CYS A 15 6.19 6.92 10.53
N PHE A 16 6.66 6.29 11.60
CA PHE A 16 8.04 5.81 11.69
C PHE A 16 8.14 4.35 12.11
N ILE A 17 7.58 3.96 13.25
CA ILE A 17 7.81 2.63 13.81
C ILE A 17 7.22 1.53 12.91
N LEU A 18 5.94 1.62 12.56
CA LEU A 18 5.26 0.65 11.70
C LEU A 18 5.92 0.50 10.32
N PRO A 19 6.18 1.57 9.55
CA PRO A 19 6.84 1.44 8.26
C PRO A 19 8.25 0.84 8.39
N THR A 20 9.05 1.24 9.38
CA THR A 20 10.39 0.65 9.59
C THR A 20 10.30 -0.85 9.89
N ILE A 21 9.37 -1.28 10.74
CA ILE A 21 9.16 -2.71 11.05
C ILE A 21 8.76 -3.46 9.78
N LEU A 22 7.82 -2.94 8.98
CA LEU A 22 7.38 -3.58 7.76
C LEU A 22 8.50 -3.69 6.72
N ILE A 23 9.31 -2.64 6.55
CA ILE A 23 10.49 -2.67 5.67
C ILE A 23 11.48 -3.72 6.15
N ALA A 24 11.79 -3.76 7.46
CA ALA A 24 12.69 -4.76 8.00
C ALA A 24 12.15 -6.18 7.79
N ILE A 25 10.85 -6.39 7.99
CA ILE A 25 10.20 -7.68 7.73
C ILE A 25 10.34 -8.05 6.25
N GLY A 26 10.03 -7.14 5.33
CA GLY A 26 10.14 -7.36 3.89
C GLY A 26 11.57 -7.69 3.45
N LEU A 27 12.57 -6.98 3.98
CA LEU A 27 13.98 -7.22 3.63
C LEU A 27 14.52 -8.55 4.20
N ILE A 28 14.09 -8.96 5.38
CA ILE A 28 14.63 -10.15 6.07
C ILE A 28 13.88 -11.43 5.68
N PHE A 29 12.56 -11.36 5.57
CA PHE A 29 11.70 -12.56 5.47
C PHE A 29 11.12 -12.83 4.09
N PHE A 30 11.29 -11.93 3.12
CA PHE A 30 10.87 -12.17 1.73
C PHE A 30 12.11 -12.41 0.84
N PRO A 31 12.54 -13.68 0.71
CA PRO A 31 13.64 -14.05 -0.18
C PRO A 31 13.20 -13.99 -1.65
N TYR A 32 14.17 -13.80 -2.54
CA TYR A 32 14.00 -14.02 -3.97
C TYR A 32 14.56 -15.40 -4.36
N PRO A 33 13.88 -16.18 -5.24
CA PRO A 33 12.57 -15.89 -5.81
C PRO A 33 11.45 -16.08 -4.77
N VAL A 34 10.40 -15.26 -4.85
CA VAL A 34 9.24 -15.36 -3.97
C VAL A 34 8.39 -16.56 -4.40
N PRO A 35 8.03 -17.48 -3.47
CA PRO A 35 7.11 -18.57 -3.79
C PRO A 35 5.76 -18.05 -4.30
N GLN A 36 5.19 -18.66 -5.35
CA GLN A 36 3.97 -18.18 -6.01
C GLN A 36 2.77 -18.04 -5.05
N ASN A 37 2.64 -18.94 -4.07
CA ASN A 37 1.60 -18.86 -3.06
C ASN A 37 1.73 -17.60 -2.18
N ILE A 38 2.96 -17.21 -1.83
CA ILE A 38 3.22 -15.98 -1.07
C ILE A 38 2.95 -14.75 -1.95
N GLU A 39 3.37 -14.77 -3.20
CA GLU A 39 3.08 -13.67 -4.15
C GLU A 39 1.57 -13.48 -4.32
N ASN A 40 0.80 -14.56 -4.49
CA ASN A 40 -0.66 -14.48 -4.58
C ASN A 40 -1.29 -13.87 -3.32
N ILE A 41 -0.79 -14.22 -2.13
CA ILE A 41 -1.26 -13.61 -0.87
C ILE A 41 -0.93 -12.11 -0.84
N MET A 42 0.27 -11.73 -1.26
CA MET A 42 0.69 -10.32 -1.35
C MET A 42 -0.17 -9.53 -2.35
N LEU A 43 -0.52 -10.14 -3.50
CA LEU A 43 -1.46 -9.56 -4.45
C LEU A 43 -2.86 -9.37 -3.84
N VAL A 44 -3.34 -10.31 -3.02
CA VAL A 44 -4.60 -10.14 -2.27
C VAL A 44 -4.51 -8.93 -1.34
N PHE A 45 -3.40 -8.73 -0.63
CA PHE A 45 -3.17 -7.52 0.17
C PHE A 45 -3.20 -6.25 -0.70
N ALA A 46 -2.52 -6.26 -1.84
CA ALA A 46 -2.47 -5.12 -2.76
C ALA A 46 -3.86 -4.74 -3.30
N PHE A 47 -4.58 -5.69 -3.88
CA PHE A 47 -5.91 -5.47 -4.45
C PHE A 47 -6.92 -5.10 -3.37
N SER A 48 -6.89 -5.75 -2.21
CA SER A 48 -7.75 -5.38 -1.08
C SER A 48 -7.49 -3.94 -0.62
N GLY A 49 -6.20 -3.55 -0.52
CA GLY A 49 -5.80 -2.20 -0.20
C GLY A 49 -6.38 -1.17 -1.18
N LEU A 50 -6.19 -1.43 -2.49
CA LEU A 50 -6.71 -0.57 -3.55
C LEU A 50 -8.24 -0.48 -3.54
N ILE A 51 -8.95 -1.61 -3.42
CA ILE A 51 -10.42 -1.63 -3.38
C ILE A 51 -10.94 -0.83 -2.18
N LEU A 52 -10.31 -0.94 -1.01
CA LEU A 52 -10.67 -0.15 0.16
C LEU A 52 -10.43 1.35 -0.06
N LEU A 53 -9.34 1.73 -0.73
CA LEU A 53 -9.10 3.13 -1.11
C LEU A 53 -10.18 3.65 -2.07
N GLY A 54 -10.55 2.85 -3.07
CA GLY A 54 -11.64 3.16 -3.99
C GLY A 54 -12.98 3.31 -3.28
N PHE A 55 -13.33 2.38 -2.39
CA PHE A 55 -14.54 2.45 -1.58
C PHE A 55 -14.56 3.71 -0.72
N GLY A 56 -13.47 4.00 -0.01
CA GLY A 56 -13.37 5.20 0.82
C GLY A 56 -13.44 6.50 0.01
N PHE A 57 -12.92 6.51 -1.22
CA PHE A 57 -13.04 7.64 -2.16
C PHE A 57 -14.48 7.91 -2.57
N PHE A 58 -15.23 6.87 -2.98
CA PHE A 58 -16.62 7.03 -3.43
C PHE A 58 -17.61 7.24 -2.28
N TYR A 59 -17.33 6.72 -1.08
CA TYR A 59 -18.22 6.77 0.08
C TYR A 59 -17.94 7.95 1.02
N ASN A 60 -17.47 9.07 0.46
CA ASN A 60 -16.95 10.22 1.19
C ASN A 60 -18.00 10.95 2.06
N ASP A 61 -19.30 10.80 1.76
CA ASP A 61 -20.38 11.40 2.56
C ASP A 61 -20.42 10.86 3.99
N LYS A 62 -19.97 9.61 4.20
CA LYS A 62 -19.83 9.01 5.54
C LYS A 62 -18.40 9.14 6.04
N LYS A 63 -18.04 10.35 6.49
CA LYS A 63 -16.68 10.76 6.89
C LYS A 63 -15.87 9.68 7.62
N LYS A 64 -16.43 9.15 8.72
CA LYS A 64 -15.75 8.16 9.56
C LYS A 64 -15.46 6.86 8.80
N ILE A 65 -16.46 6.30 8.11
CA ILE A 65 -16.32 5.05 7.35
C ILE A 65 -15.36 5.25 6.17
N SER A 66 -15.46 6.39 5.48
CA SER A 66 -14.54 6.76 4.40
C SER A 66 -13.09 6.80 4.87
N SER A 67 -12.80 7.49 5.98
CA SER A 67 -11.44 7.55 6.52
C SER A 67 -10.96 6.21 7.08
N GLU A 68 -11.79 5.45 7.79
CA GLU A 68 -11.41 4.13 8.31
C GLU A 68 -11.05 3.15 7.18
N THR A 69 -11.83 3.14 6.10
CA THR A 69 -11.54 2.30 4.93
C THR A 69 -10.28 2.74 4.21
N LYS A 70 -10.02 4.05 4.10
CA LYS A 70 -8.75 4.55 3.53
C LYS A 70 -7.54 4.25 4.39
N ILE A 71 -7.63 4.32 5.72
CA ILE A 71 -6.56 3.91 6.64
C ILE A 71 -6.16 2.46 6.39
N LEU A 72 -7.15 1.57 6.34
CA LEU A 72 -6.92 0.15 6.03
C LEU A 72 -6.36 -0.02 4.62
N GLY A 73 -6.90 0.70 3.64
CA GLY A 73 -6.44 0.69 2.26
C GLY A 73 -4.96 1.03 2.11
N TRP A 74 -4.54 2.16 2.66
CA TRP A 74 -3.14 2.60 2.66
C TRP A 74 -2.23 1.60 3.39
N SER A 75 -2.69 1.05 4.51
CA SER A 75 -1.90 0.11 5.32
C SER A 75 -1.68 -1.22 4.60
N LEU A 76 -2.71 -1.82 4.00
CA LEU A 76 -2.58 -3.07 3.24
C LEU A 76 -1.72 -2.87 1.98
N PHE A 77 -1.87 -1.73 1.31
CA PHE A 77 -1.04 -1.41 0.15
C PHE A 77 0.43 -1.22 0.54
N ALA A 78 0.71 -0.59 1.68
CA ALA A 78 2.05 -0.46 2.23
C ALA A 78 2.67 -1.81 2.61
N ILE A 79 1.88 -2.75 3.15
CA ILE A 79 2.33 -4.12 3.44
C ILE A 79 2.81 -4.80 2.16
N TYR A 80 2.02 -4.75 1.08
CA TYR A 80 2.44 -5.29 -0.22
C TYR A 80 3.77 -4.69 -0.68
N TRP A 81 3.85 -3.35 -0.72
CA TRP A 81 5.05 -2.66 -1.19
C TRP A 81 6.27 -2.87 -0.30
N SER A 82 6.10 -3.17 0.99
CA SER A 82 7.23 -3.46 1.90
C SER A 82 8.06 -4.68 1.50
N THR A 83 7.48 -5.59 0.70
CA THR A 83 8.16 -6.78 0.20
C THR A 83 8.98 -6.54 -1.07
N LYS A 84 8.68 -5.47 -1.82
CA LYS A 84 9.25 -5.20 -3.16
C LYS A 84 10.70 -4.68 -3.17
N PRO A 85 11.22 -3.96 -2.15
CA PRO A 85 12.63 -3.57 -2.13
C PRO A 85 13.58 -4.76 -2.29
N SER A 86 13.39 -5.84 -1.53
CA SER A 86 14.16 -7.08 -1.70
C SER A 86 13.76 -7.76 -3.00
N THR A 87 12.48 -8.13 -3.12
CA THR A 87 12.00 -9.11 -4.12
C THR A 87 11.96 -8.60 -5.55
N LEU A 88 11.85 -7.29 -5.77
CA LEU A 88 11.75 -6.70 -7.11
C LEU A 88 13.03 -5.93 -7.44
N TYR A 89 13.48 -5.03 -6.56
CA TYR A 89 14.51 -4.07 -6.96
C TYR A 89 15.94 -4.52 -6.65
N PHE A 90 16.22 -5.05 -5.46
CA PHE A 90 17.57 -5.48 -5.12
C PHE A 90 17.98 -6.77 -5.80
N TYR A 91 17.07 -7.74 -5.91
CA TYR A 91 17.39 -9.05 -6.50
C TYR A 91 17.29 -9.06 -8.05
N GLU A 92 16.42 -8.26 -8.68
CA GLU A 92 16.33 -8.18 -10.15
C GLU A 92 17.22 -7.05 -10.71
N GLY A 93 18.53 -7.23 -10.58
CA GLY A 93 19.51 -6.34 -11.22
C GLY A 93 20.04 -5.20 -10.34
N GLY A 94 19.68 -5.16 -9.05
CA GLY A 94 20.29 -4.24 -8.09
C GLY A 94 19.89 -2.78 -8.28
N ASP A 95 18.62 -2.52 -8.60
CA ASP A 95 18.08 -1.17 -8.79
C ASP A 95 17.90 -0.45 -7.44
N VAL A 96 19.02 0.07 -6.93
CA VAL A 96 19.07 0.78 -5.64
C VAL A 96 18.18 2.02 -5.63
N PHE A 97 18.03 2.70 -6.76
CA PHE A 97 17.23 3.93 -6.84
C PHE A 97 15.74 3.62 -6.65
N ASN A 98 15.20 2.66 -7.40
CA ASN A 98 13.80 2.28 -7.23
C ASN A 98 13.53 1.58 -5.90
N ALA A 99 14.50 0.82 -5.36
CA ALA A 99 14.41 0.29 -4.00
C ALA A 99 14.29 1.41 -2.95
N ALA A 100 15.09 2.47 -3.06
CA ALA A 100 15.04 3.62 -2.16
C ALA A 100 13.71 4.38 -2.29
N LEU A 101 13.22 4.61 -3.52
CA LEU A 101 11.91 5.24 -3.73
C LEU A 101 10.78 4.39 -3.17
N CYS A 102 10.85 3.06 -3.32
CA CYS A 102 9.87 2.14 -2.74
C CYS A 102 9.87 2.22 -1.22
N ILE A 103 11.05 2.22 -0.59
CA ILE A 103 11.21 2.39 0.86
C ILE A 103 10.59 3.70 1.33
N VAL A 104 10.91 4.82 0.69
CA VAL A 104 10.32 6.14 1.02
C VAL A 104 8.80 6.12 0.81
N GLY A 105 8.34 5.49 -0.27
CA GLY A 105 6.92 5.33 -0.57
C GLY A 105 6.14 4.68 0.58
N ILE A 106 6.70 3.68 1.25
CA ILE A 106 6.06 3.02 2.40
C ILE A 106 5.80 4.01 3.54
N TYR A 107 6.77 4.89 3.86
CA TYR A 107 6.57 5.96 4.86
C TYR A 107 5.46 6.93 4.43
N VAL A 108 5.42 7.28 3.14
CA VAL A 108 4.40 8.18 2.60
C VAL A 108 2.99 7.57 2.68
N LEU A 109 2.84 6.27 2.39
CA LEU A 109 1.56 5.57 2.52
C LEU A 109 1.06 5.57 3.97
N PHE A 110 1.94 5.32 4.94
CA PHE A 110 1.58 5.40 6.36
C PHE A 110 1.31 6.84 6.84
N TYR A 111 2.00 7.83 6.26
CA TYR A 111 1.68 9.23 6.49
C TYR A 111 0.26 9.56 6.00
N PHE A 112 -0.17 9.06 4.83
CA PHE A 112 -1.55 9.21 4.38
C PHE A 112 -2.55 8.54 5.32
N ALA A 113 -2.25 7.32 5.80
CA ALA A 113 -3.08 6.64 6.80
C ALA A 113 -3.21 7.46 8.10
N TYR A 114 -2.12 8.02 8.60
CA TYR A 114 -2.14 8.90 9.78
C TYR A 114 -3.00 10.16 9.55
N HIS A 115 -2.91 10.77 8.37
CA HIS A 115 -3.72 11.94 8.02
C HIS A 115 -5.21 11.61 7.86
N GLU A 116 -5.56 10.41 7.41
CA GLU A 116 -6.96 9.94 7.45
C GLU A 116 -7.44 9.77 8.90
N TRP A 117 -6.59 9.27 9.79
CA TRP A 117 -6.92 9.19 11.22
C TRP A 117 -7.13 10.58 11.85
N LEU A 118 -6.29 11.56 11.50
CA LEU A 118 -6.48 12.95 11.93
C LEU A 118 -7.79 13.54 11.40
N SER A 119 -8.18 13.20 10.17
CA SER A 119 -9.45 13.61 9.55
C SER A 119 -10.65 13.14 10.38
N ILE A 120 -10.61 11.91 10.91
CA ILE A 120 -11.61 11.38 11.85
C ILE A 120 -11.61 12.20 13.15
N LYS A 121 -10.43 12.48 13.72
CA LYS A 121 -10.32 13.21 15.01
C LYS A 121 -10.78 14.66 14.92
N ARG A 122 -10.57 15.30 13.78
CA ARG A 122 -10.94 16.70 13.52
C ARG A 122 -12.34 16.83 12.92
N ASN A 123 -12.97 15.73 12.52
CA ASN A 123 -14.25 15.70 11.82
C ASN A 123 -14.25 16.49 10.50
N GLU A 124 -13.08 16.54 9.85
CA GLU A 124 -12.80 17.27 8.61
C GLU A 124 -12.39 16.28 7.53
N ILE A 125 -12.87 16.44 6.30
CA ILE A 125 -12.40 15.65 5.16
C ILE A 125 -11.37 16.47 4.40
N SER A 126 -10.16 15.94 4.25
CA SER A 126 -9.20 16.50 3.30
C SER A 126 -9.57 16.11 1.87
N VAL A 127 -9.96 17.10 1.07
CA VAL A 127 -10.27 16.91 -0.36
C VAL A 127 -9.05 16.33 -1.10
N CYS A 128 -7.85 16.79 -0.78
CA CYS A 128 -6.60 16.30 -1.37
C CYS A 128 -6.38 14.82 -1.05
N LEU A 129 -6.57 14.41 0.21
CA LEU A 129 -6.37 13.02 0.63
C LEU A 129 -7.39 12.07 -0.01
N ASN A 130 -8.63 12.56 -0.19
CA ASN A 130 -9.65 11.81 -0.91
C ASN A 130 -9.24 11.58 -2.39
N TRP A 131 -8.80 12.64 -3.08
CA TRP A 131 -8.30 12.52 -4.46
C TRP A 131 -7.09 11.59 -4.57
N LEU A 132 -6.16 11.63 -3.62
CA LEU A 132 -5.03 10.71 -3.58
C LEU A 132 -5.48 9.25 -3.50
N ALA A 133 -6.49 8.94 -2.67
CA ALA A 133 -7.06 7.59 -2.59
C ALA A 133 -7.69 7.16 -3.93
N GLY A 134 -8.44 8.04 -4.59
CA GLY A 134 -9.03 7.78 -5.90
C GLY A 134 -7.98 7.55 -7.01
N ILE A 135 -6.92 8.37 -7.04
CA ILE A 135 -5.81 8.22 -7.99
C ILE A 135 -5.07 6.90 -7.73
N ALA A 136 -4.74 6.59 -6.47
CA ALA A 136 -4.09 5.34 -6.11
C ALA A 136 -4.94 4.13 -6.52
N PHE A 137 -6.25 4.17 -6.28
CA PHE A 137 -7.18 3.13 -6.72
C PHE A 137 -7.14 2.91 -8.24
N ILE A 138 -7.35 3.97 -9.03
CA ILE A 138 -7.41 3.86 -10.50
C ILE A 138 -6.06 3.41 -11.06
N THR A 139 -4.99 4.12 -10.73
CA THR A 139 -3.65 3.85 -11.27
C THR A 139 -3.11 2.50 -10.78
N GLY A 140 -3.30 2.20 -9.51
CA GLY A 140 -2.87 0.94 -8.90
C GLY A 140 -3.59 -0.26 -9.48
N ILE A 141 -4.92 -0.21 -9.66
CA ILE A 141 -5.65 -1.32 -10.27
C ILE A 141 -5.21 -1.54 -11.72
N ILE A 142 -5.08 -0.48 -12.50
CA ILE A 142 -4.64 -0.59 -13.90
C ILE A 142 -3.26 -1.22 -13.97
N TYR A 143 -2.28 -0.67 -13.25
CA TYR A 143 -0.91 -1.17 -13.23
C TYR A 143 -0.85 -2.64 -12.80
N MET A 144 -1.43 -2.97 -11.65
CA MET A 144 -1.39 -4.32 -11.08
C MET A 144 -2.12 -5.34 -11.97
N SER A 145 -3.22 -4.94 -12.62
CA SER A 145 -3.96 -5.83 -13.52
C SER A 145 -3.17 -6.11 -14.79
N ILE A 146 -2.55 -5.09 -15.39
CA ILE A 146 -1.71 -5.26 -16.60
C ILE A 146 -0.58 -6.24 -16.31
N ASP A 147 0.16 -5.99 -15.22
CA ASP A 147 1.38 -6.73 -14.93
C ASP A 147 1.09 -8.18 -14.52
N ASN A 148 0.02 -8.43 -13.78
CA ASN A 148 -0.24 -9.76 -13.20
C ASN A 148 -1.29 -10.57 -13.95
N ILE A 149 -2.34 -9.93 -14.50
CA ILE A 149 -3.47 -10.64 -15.12
C ILE A 149 -3.25 -10.73 -16.63
N PHE A 150 -2.97 -9.61 -17.28
CA PHE A 150 -2.90 -9.58 -18.75
C PHE A 150 -1.64 -10.27 -19.28
N ILE A 151 -0.49 -10.10 -18.62
CA ILE A 151 0.74 -10.81 -19.01
C ILE A 151 0.60 -12.32 -18.80
N SER A 152 0.07 -12.74 -17.65
CA SER A 152 -0.17 -14.17 -17.37
C SER A 152 -1.16 -14.81 -18.35
N ALA A 153 -2.27 -14.11 -18.67
CA ALA A 153 -3.23 -14.57 -19.66
C ALA A 153 -2.62 -14.66 -21.06
N LYS A 154 -1.78 -13.69 -21.44
CA LYS A 154 -1.02 -13.72 -22.70
C LYS A 154 -0.10 -14.94 -22.76
N ASN A 155 0.68 -15.19 -21.72
CA ASN A 155 1.63 -16.31 -21.69
C ASN A 155 0.89 -17.66 -21.78
N TRP A 156 -0.21 -17.82 -21.05
CA TRP A 156 -1.07 -19.01 -21.15
C TRP A 156 -1.64 -19.21 -22.56
N LEU A 157 -2.08 -18.13 -23.22
CA LEU A 157 -2.61 -18.20 -24.58
C LEU A 157 -1.53 -18.63 -25.59
N ILE A 158 -0.30 -18.15 -25.43
CA ILE A 158 0.84 -18.55 -26.25
C ILE A 158 1.11 -20.05 -26.06
N GLU A 159 1.19 -20.53 -24.82
CA GLU A 159 1.45 -21.95 -24.53
C GLU A 159 0.34 -22.89 -25.02
N THR A 160 -0.90 -22.41 -25.14
CA THR A 160 -2.04 -23.23 -25.57
C THR A 160 -2.17 -23.29 -27.10
N VAL A 161 -1.67 -22.28 -27.82
CA VAL A 161 -1.88 -22.12 -29.28
C VAL A 161 -0.60 -22.32 -30.10
N ALA A 162 0.59 -22.18 -29.49
CA ALA A 162 1.88 -22.50 -30.09
C ALA A 162 2.21 -23.99 -30.01
#